data_AF-A0A818K0Y0-F1
#
_entry.id   AF-A0A818K0Y0-F1
#
_cell.length_a   1.000
_cell.length_b   1.000
_cell.length_c   1.000
_cell.angle_alpha   90.00
_cell.angle_beta   90.00
_cell.angle_gamma   90.00
#
_symmetry.space_group_name_H-M   'P 1'
#
loop_
_entity.id
_entity.type
_entity.pdbx_description
1 polymer ?
#
loop_
_entity_poly.entity_id
_entity_poly.type
_entity_poly.pdbx_seq_one_letter_code
_entity_poly.pdbx_strand_id
1 'polypeptide(L)'
;MIKSNSNNDRLFLSRMSEAYKCRSGDNVFLECYVRCQRIKSIAWYAKGELVDTRGVRIWHQYEPTTGQCILYLRSVFKCDEGSYFCEATSIDNVVETLEIKLKIDNQDKSWTKIPILYMAGHVIPGGVKQLLAACKT
;
A
#
# COMPACT_ATOMS: atom_id res chain seq x y z
N MET A 1 16.99 40.39 -11.24
CA MET A 1 15.93 39.41 -11.59
C MET A 1 16.18 38.13 -10.81
N ILE A 2 15.34 37.85 -9.82
CA ILE A 2 15.49 36.74 -8.88
C ILE A 2 15.04 35.46 -9.59
N LYS A 3 15.94 34.53 -9.87
CA LYS A 3 15.58 33.14 -10.15
C LYS A 3 15.72 32.36 -8.85
N SER A 4 14.70 32.42 -8.01
CA SER A 4 14.57 31.55 -6.85
C SER A 4 14.46 30.12 -7.38
N ASN A 5 15.52 29.34 -7.21
CA ASN A 5 15.56 27.92 -7.54
C ASN A 5 14.69 27.16 -6.54
N SER A 6 13.38 27.14 -6.80
CA SER A 6 12.33 26.62 -5.92
C SER A 6 12.27 25.10 -5.99
N ASN A 7 13.29 24.43 -5.47
CA ASN A 7 13.30 22.97 -5.32
C ASN A 7 13.58 22.54 -3.86
N ASN A 8 13.65 23.49 -2.92
CA ASN A 8 14.08 23.23 -1.54
C ASN A 8 12.94 23.23 -0.51
N ASP A 9 11.68 23.43 -0.89
CA ASP A 9 10.52 23.50 0.02
C ASP A 9 9.63 22.25 0.06
N ARG A 10 10.08 21.13 -0.52
CA ARG A 10 9.29 19.88 -0.48
C ARG A 10 9.35 19.24 0.92
N LEU A 11 8.20 18.80 1.40
CA LEU A 11 8.04 18.02 2.62
C LEU A 11 8.51 16.59 2.40
N PHE A 12 8.23 16.01 1.22
CA PHE A 12 8.75 14.69 0.85
C PHE A 12 10.17 14.78 0.30
N LEU A 13 11.08 13.97 0.87
CA LEU A 13 12.46 13.86 0.44
C LEU A 13 12.61 13.00 -0.82
N SER A 14 11.69 12.06 -1.03
CA SER A 14 11.71 11.13 -2.15
C SER A 14 10.39 11.18 -2.91
N ARG A 15 10.46 11.43 -4.22
CA ARG A 15 9.34 11.15 -5.15
C ARG A 15 9.51 9.74 -5.67
N MET A 16 8.62 8.84 -5.28
CA MET A 16 8.51 7.51 -5.89
C MET A 16 8.05 7.71 -7.34
N SER A 17 8.97 7.61 -8.31
CA SER A 17 8.66 7.84 -9.74
C SER A 17 8.16 6.59 -10.45
N GLU A 18 8.11 5.45 -9.77
CA GLU A 18 7.73 4.17 -10.36
C GLU A 18 6.68 3.44 -9.51
N ALA A 19 5.86 2.63 -10.19
CA ALA A 19 4.87 1.79 -9.54
C ALA A 19 5.57 0.66 -8.77
N TYR A 20 5.20 0.48 -7.51
CA TYR A 20 5.64 -0.63 -6.67
C TYR A 20 5.01 -1.94 -7.17
N LYS A 21 5.83 -2.92 -7.57
CA LYS A 21 5.37 -4.20 -8.11
C LYS A 21 5.54 -5.31 -7.08
N CYS A 22 4.49 -6.09 -6.84
CA CYS A 22 4.48 -7.23 -5.91
C CYS A 22 3.58 -8.34 -6.42
N ARG A 23 3.53 -9.50 -5.73
CA ARG A 23 2.68 -10.63 -6.10
C ARG A 23 1.45 -10.72 -5.21
N SER A 24 0.41 -11.35 -5.73
CA SER A 24 -0.79 -11.69 -4.95
C SER A 24 -0.41 -12.57 -3.75
N GLY A 25 -0.86 -12.19 -2.56
CA GLY A 25 -0.58 -12.87 -1.29
C GLY A 25 0.61 -12.31 -0.51
N ASP A 26 1.44 -11.46 -1.10
CA ASP A 26 2.59 -10.87 -0.44
C ASP A 26 2.17 -9.82 0.61
N ASN A 27 3.09 -9.54 1.53
CA ASN A 27 3.01 -8.39 2.44
C ASN A 27 3.82 -7.25 1.83
N VAL A 28 3.17 -6.11 1.63
CA VAL A 28 3.76 -4.93 1.00
C VAL A 28 4.02 -3.86 2.04
N PHE A 29 5.17 -3.21 1.91
CA PHE A 29 5.61 -2.10 2.73
C PHE A 29 5.89 -0.92 1.80
N LEU A 30 5.02 0.09 1.82
CA LEU A 30 5.22 1.31 1.05
C LEU A 30 5.87 2.34 1.98
N GLU A 31 7.17 2.53 1.79
CA GLU A 31 7.98 3.44 2.57
C GLU A 31 8.19 4.75 1.84
N CYS A 32 8.08 5.86 2.57
CA CYS A 32 8.51 7.18 2.11
C CYS A 32 9.12 7.99 3.25
N TYR A 33 9.85 9.05 2.89
CA TYR A 33 10.57 9.89 3.84
C TYR A 33 10.14 11.34 3.72
N VAL A 34 9.90 11.96 4.87
CA VAL A 34 9.52 13.37 5.03
C VAL A 34 10.55 14.13 5.83
N ARG A 35 10.59 15.46 5.67
CA ARG A 35 11.45 16.34 6.46
C ARG A 35 10.96 16.45 7.90
N CYS A 36 11.47 15.57 8.77
CA CYS A 36 11.11 15.43 10.19
C CYS A 36 10.91 16.76 10.95
N GLN A 37 11.73 17.77 10.69
CA GLN A 37 11.69 19.05 11.41
C GLN A 37 10.42 19.89 11.20
N ARG A 38 9.67 19.66 10.11
CA ARG A 38 8.50 20.50 9.78
C ARG A 38 7.19 19.74 9.78
N ILE A 39 7.14 18.45 10.12
CA ILE A 39 5.90 17.67 9.99
C ILE A 39 5.05 17.76 11.24
N LYS A 40 3.78 18.14 11.05
CA LYS A 40 2.73 18.16 12.07
C LYS A 40 1.95 16.84 12.11
N SER A 41 1.57 16.33 10.94
CA SER A 41 0.78 15.10 10.84
C SER A 41 0.99 14.41 9.50
N ILE A 42 0.84 13.08 9.51
CA ILE A 42 0.88 12.21 8.32
C ILE A 42 -0.43 11.44 8.24
N ALA A 43 -1.03 11.44 7.05
CA ALA A 43 -2.22 10.66 6.73
C ALA A 43 -1.96 9.82 5.47
N TRP A 44 -2.55 8.63 5.41
CA TRP A 44 -2.47 7.78 4.24
C TRP A 44 -3.86 7.54 3.68
N TYR A 45 -3.98 7.57 2.35
CA TYR A 45 -5.22 7.28 1.65
C TYR A 45 -5.02 6.10 0.71
N ALA A 46 -5.88 5.10 0.83
CA ALA A 46 -5.93 3.93 -0.03
C ALA A 46 -7.20 4.00 -0.87
N LYS A 47 -7.08 4.12 -2.20
CA LYS A 47 -8.23 4.19 -3.13
C LYS A 47 -9.26 5.28 -2.77
N GLY A 48 -8.81 6.36 -2.15
CA GLY A 48 -9.66 7.48 -1.71
C GLY A 48 -10.18 7.38 -0.27
N GLU A 49 -9.92 6.28 0.44
CA GLU A 49 -10.29 6.12 1.85
C GLU A 49 -9.10 6.36 2.78
N LEU A 50 -9.35 7.02 3.92
CA LEU A 50 -8.33 7.23 4.94
C LEU A 50 -7.95 5.89 5.60
N VAL A 51 -6.65 5.58 5.62
CA VAL A 51 -6.12 4.39 6.28
C VAL A 51 -5.99 4.66 7.77
N ASP A 52 -6.48 3.73 8.59
CA ASP A 52 -6.32 3.77 10.04
C ASP A 52 -4.94 3.25 10.49
N THR A 53 -4.37 3.86 11.52
CA THR A 53 -3.14 3.39 12.18
C THR A 53 -3.24 1.99 12.80
N ARG A 54 -4.45 1.49 13.07
CA ARG A 54 -4.74 0.22 13.77
C ARG A 54 -5.52 -0.78 12.91
N GLY A 55 -5.49 -0.64 11.58
CA GLY A 55 -6.16 -1.56 10.68
C GLY A 55 -5.53 -2.97 10.70
N VAL A 56 -6.37 -4.00 10.49
CA VAL A 56 -5.93 -5.41 10.54
C VAL A 56 -5.22 -5.86 9.26
N ARG A 57 -5.68 -5.37 8.10
CA ARG A 57 -5.09 -5.67 6.77
C ARG A 57 -4.19 -4.55 6.27
N ILE A 58 -4.60 -3.31 6.43
CA ILE A 58 -3.88 -2.13 5.98
C ILE A 58 -3.77 -1.18 7.16
N TRP A 59 -2.55 -0.76 7.48
CA TRP A 59 -2.30 0.23 8.53
C TRP A 59 -1.04 1.01 8.23
N HIS A 60 -0.89 2.19 8.82
CA HIS A 60 0.31 2.99 8.64
C HIS A 60 1.01 3.30 9.96
N GLN A 61 2.32 3.53 9.86
CA GLN A 61 3.17 3.98 10.94
C GLN A 61 3.98 5.19 10.48
N TYR A 62 4.23 6.10 11.40
CA TYR A 62 5.08 7.27 11.19
C TYR A 62 6.07 7.38 12.35
N GLU A 63 7.35 7.51 12.01
CA GLU A 63 8.43 7.76 12.96
C GLU A 63 8.88 9.24 12.86
N PRO A 64 8.52 10.10 13.83
CA PRO A 64 8.84 11.52 13.78
C PRO A 64 10.34 11.83 13.81
N THR A 65 11.15 10.98 14.44
CA THR A 65 12.59 11.22 14.60
C THR A 65 13.36 11.03 13.29
N THR A 66 13.04 9.98 12.54
CA THR A 66 13.67 9.66 11.25
C THR A 66 12.95 10.31 10.07
N GLY A 67 11.69 10.70 10.26
CA GLY A 67 10.81 11.15 9.17
C GLY A 67 10.37 10.00 8.27
N GLN A 68 10.43 8.76 8.75
CA GLN A 68 10.03 7.57 7.99
C GLN A 68 8.53 7.35 8.12
N CYS A 69 7.84 7.24 6.99
CA CYS A 69 6.42 6.93 6.89
C CYS A 69 6.27 5.58 6.18
N ILE A 70 5.61 4.61 6.82
CA ILE A 70 5.43 3.28 6.27
C ILE A 70 3.94 2.94 6.24
N LEU A 71 3.43 2.56 5.07
CA LEU A 71 2.13 1.93 4.92
C LEU A 71 2.31 0.42 4.74
N TYR A 72 1.66 -0.34 5.60
CA TYR A 72 1.66 -1.79 5.61
C TYR A 72 0.40 -2.32 4.92
N LEU A 73 0.56 -3.27 4.02
CA LEU A 73 -0.55 -4.01 3.42
C LEU A 73 -0.28 -5.50 3.55
N ARG A 74 -1.15 -6.21 4.26
CA ARG A 74 -1.04 -7.65 4.50
C ARG A 74 -1.84 -8.44 3.48
N SER A 75 -1.19 -9.42 2.87
CA SER A 75 -1.80 -10.33 1.88
C SER A 75 -2.54 -9.58 0.78
N VAL A 76 -1.78 -8.81 -0.02
CA VAL A 76 -2.35 -8.00 -1.10
C VAL A 76 -2.93 -8.86 -2.22
N PHE A 77 -4.06 -8.45 -2.80
CA PHE A 77 -4.68 -9.14 -3.94
C PHE A 77 -4.91 -8.19 -5.10
N LYS A 78 -5.28 -8.70 -6.28
CA LYS A 78 -5.49 -7.87 -7.47
C LYS A 78 -6.47 -6.69 -7.24
N CYS A 79 -7.43 -6.86 -6.34
CA CYS A 79 -8.36 -5.81 -5.92
C CYS A 79 -7.68 -4.65 -5.18
N ASP A 80 -6.55 -4.90 -4.51
CA ASP A 80 -5.72 -3.92 -3.78
C ASP A 80 -4.81 -3.11 -4.71
N GLU A 81 -4.71 -3.49 -5.99
CA GLU A 81 -4.03 -2.69 -6.99
C GLU A 81 -4.66 -1.29 -7.10
N GLY A 82 -3.83 -0.25 -7.17
CA GLY A 82 -4.33 1.12 -7.25
C GLY A 82 -3.31 2.17 -6.85
N SER A 83 -3.79 3.41 -6.71
CA SER A 83 -2.99 4.53 -6.21
C SER A 83 -3.24 4.73 -4.72
N TYR A 84 -2.14 4.84 -3.98
CA TYR A 84 -2.09 5.16 -2.57
C TYR A 84 -1.47 6.55 -2.42
N PHE A 85 -1.98 7.35 -1.51
CA PHE A 85 -1.50 8.71 -1.30
C PHE A 85 -1.01 8.86 0.13
N CYS A 86 0.23 9.33 0.29
CA CYS A 86 0.72 9.79 1.59
C CYS A 86 0.58 11.31 1.61
N GLU A 87 -0.19 11.83 2.56
CA GLU A 87 -0.38 13.25 2.80
C GLU A 87 0.44 13.67 4.02
N ALA A 88 1.35 14.61 3.81
CA ALA A 88 2.14 15.19 4.88
C ALA A 88 1.72 16.64 5.09
N THR A 89 1.35 16.96 6.32
CA THR A 89 1.01 18.31 6.74
C THR A 89 2.16 18.91 7.54
N SER A 90 2.62 20.08 7.13
CA SER A 90 3.65 20.85 7.81
C SER A 90 3.11 21.59 9.04
N ILE A 91 3.99 22.00 9.95
CA ILE A 91 3.69 22.95 11.04
C ILE A 91 3.14 24.28 10.50
N ASP A 92 3.57 24.68 9.30
CA ASP A 92 3.09 25.88 8.60
C ASP A 92 1.73 25.67 7.90
N ASN A 93 1.08 24.51 8.11
CA ASN A 93 -0.13 24.06 7.42
C ASN A 93 0.01 23.92 5.89
N VAL A 94 1.24 23.80 5.40
CA VAL A 94 1.51 23.38 4.02
C VAL A 94 1.22 21.89 3.91
N VAL A 95 0.42 21.49 2.94
CA VAL A 95 0.09 20.08 2.67
C VAL A 95 0.77 19.66 1.38
N GLU A 96 1.55 18.58 1.43
CA GLU A 96 2.08 17.92 0.23
C GLU A 96 1.55 16.49 0.19
N THR A 97 1.32 15.97 -1.01
CA THR A 97 0.84 14.60 -1.23
C THR A 97 1.80 13.84 -2.13
N LEU A 98 2.11 12.60 -1.76
CA LEU A 98 2.92 11.67 -2.55
C LEU A 98 2.04 10.52 -3.05
N GLU A 99 1.89 10.37 -4.37
CA GLU A 99 1.22 9.23 -4.98
C GLU A 99 2.18 8.04 -5.10
N ILE A 100 1.72 6.85 -4.71
CA ILE A 100 2.39 5.58 -4.87
C ILE A 100 1.45 4.63 -5.59
N LYS A 101 1.85 4.15 -6.77
CA LYS A 101 1.07 3.20 -7.55
C LYS A 101 1.47 1.79 -7.18
N LEU A 102 0.55 1.01 -6.63
CA LEU A 102 0.74 -0.41 -6.38
C LEU A 102 0.30 -1.19 -7.62
N LYS A 103 1.15 -2.10 -8.10
CA LYS A 103 0.89 -3.02 -9.20
C LYS A 103 1.10 -4.45 -8.72
N ILE A 104 0.10 -5.29 -8.95
CA ILE A 104 0.13 -6.68 -8.49
C ILE A 104 0.22 -7.59 -9.71
N ASP A 105 1.37 -8.27 -9.83
CA ASP A 105 1.61 -9.27 -10.85
C ASP A 105 0.94 -10.57 -10.43
N ASN A 106 -0.04 -11.02 -11.23
CA ASN A 106 -0.71 -12.29 -10.99
C ASN A 106 0.05 -13.38 -11.75
N GLN A 107 1.13 -13.91 -11.17
CA GLN A 107 1.54 -15.26 -11.54
C GLN A 107 0.57 -16.23 -10.87
N ASP A 108 -0.51 -16.50 -11.59
CA ASP A 108 -1.49 -17.54 -11.32
C ASP A 108 -0.74 -18.88 -11.19
N LYS A 109 -0.34 -19.27 -9.97
CA LYS A 109 0.01 -20.66 -9.71
C LYS A 109 -1.30 -21.46 -9.61
N SER A 110 -1.80 -21.84 -10.79
CA SER A 110 -2.45 -23.13 -11.06
C SER A 110 -3.57 -23.52 -10.07
N TRP A 111 -4.71 -22.85 -10.14
CA TRP A 111 -6.00 -23.47 -9.76
C TRP A 111 -6.98 -23.59 -10.94
N THR A 112 -6.55 -23.18 -12.14
CA THR A 112 -7.37 -23.21 -13.37
C THR A 112 -7.10 -24.43 -14.27
N LYS A 113 -6.14 -25.31 -13.92
CA LYS A 113 -5.87 -26.57 -14.64
C LYS A 113 -6.24 -27.81 -13.82
N ILE A 114 -7.41 -27.81 -13.18
CA ILE A 114 -7.97 -29.06 -12.66
C ILE A 114 -8.85 -29.63 -13.77
N PRO A 115 -8.41 -30.64 -14.55
CA PRO A 115 -9.34 -31.40 -15.37
C PRO A 115 -10.38 -32.02 -14.43
N ILE A 116 -11.60 -32.15 -14.93
CA ILE A 116 -12.87 -32.48 -14.25
C ILE A 116 -12.90 -33.89 -13.59
N LEU A 117 -11.76 -34.44 -13.16
CA LEU A 117 -11.58 -35.82 -12.72
C LEU A 117 -11.46 -35.97 -11.20
N TYR A 118 -12.20 -35.18 -10.42
CA TYR A 118 -12.37 -35.45 -8.99
C TYR A 118 -13.84 -35.39 -8.61
N MET A 119 -14.64 -36.22 -9.29
CA MET A 119 -15.93 -36.68 -8.80
C MET A 119 -15.89 -38.21 -8.65
N ALA A 120 -15.00 -38.72 -7.80
CA ALA A 120 -15.06 -40.10 -7.32
C ALA A 120 -14.32 -40.23 -5.98
N GLY A 121 -15.06 -39.96 -4.89
CA GLY A 121 -14.92 -40.62 -3.59
C GLY A 121 -13.54 -40.93 -3.01
N HIS A 122 -12.71 -39.91 -2.71
CA HIS A 122 -11.60 -40.09 -1.77
C HIS A 122 -11.55 -38.95 -0.75
N VAL A 123 -11.56 -39.35 0.53
CA VAL A 123 -11.39 -38.45 1.68
C VAL A 123 -9.96 -37.92 1.69
N ILE A 124 -9.80 -36.60 1.65
CA ILE A 124 -8.53 -35.92 1.92
C ILE A 124 -8.51 -35.55 3.42
N PRO A 125 -7.56 -36.06 4.22
CA PRO A 125 -7.36 -35.59 5.57
C PRO A 125 -6.62 -34.24 5.53
N GLY A 126 -7.28 -33.18 6.00
CA GLY A 126 -6.68 -31.87 6.26
C GLY A 126 -6.47 -30.98 5.02
N GLY A 127 -7.10 -29.80 5.04
CA GLY A 127 -6.69 -28.69 4.16
C GLY A 127 -7.82 -27.97 3.42
N VAL A 128 -8.02 -26.72 3.82
CA VAL A 128 -8.47 -25.55 3.02
C VAL A 128 -9.90 -25.55 2.44
N LYS A 129 -10.87 -25.13 3.26
CA LYS A 129 -12.07 -24.40 2.80
C LYS A 129 -12.54 -23.36 3.83
N GLN A 130 -12.17 -22.09 3.62
CA GLN A 130 -12.82 -20.84 4.06
C GLN A 130 -11.78 -19.73 3.87
N LEU A 131 -11.99 -18.60 3.20
CA LEU A 131 -13.18 -17.94 2.70
C LEU A 131 -12.87 -17.34 1.32
N LEU A 132 -13.74 -17.55 0.33
CA LEU A 132 -14.03 -16.47 -0.61
C LEU A 132 -14.74 -15.40 0.22
N ALA A 133 -14.06 -14.31 0.54
CA ALA A 133 -14.70 -13.16 1.15
C ALA A 133 -14.44 -11.92 0.31
N ALA A 134 -15.52 -11.48 -0.34
CA ALA A 134 -15.86 -10.09 -0.64
C ALA A 134 -14.91 -9.29 -1.54
N CYS A 135 -15.13 -9.40 -2.85
CA CYS A 135 -15.05 -8.23 -3.74
C CYS A 135 -16.33 -8.14 -4.58
N LYS A 136 -17.45 -7.96 -3.88
CA LYS A 136 -18.76 -7.43 -4.32
C LYS A 136 -19.26 -6.70 -3.07
N THR A 137 -19.58 -5.41 -3.10
CA THR A 137 -20.66 -4.79 -3.89
C THR A 137 -20.33 -3.32 -4.12
#